data_AF-A0A957UZB8-F1
#
_entry.id   AF-A0A957UZB8-F1
#
_cell.length_a   1.000
_cell.length_b   1.000
_cell.length_c   1.000
_cell.angle_alpha   90.00
_cell.angle_beta   90.00
_cell.angle_gamma   90.00
#
_symmetry.space_group_name_H-M   'P 1'
#
loop_
_entity.id
_entity.type
_entity.pdbx_description
1 polymer ?
#
loop_
_entity_poly.entity_id
_entity_poly.type
_entity_poly.pdbx_seq_one_letter_code
_entity_poly.pdbx_strand_id
1 'polypeptide(L)'
;MQSSFYRILSVAITLLLVAALGALLILTLRSQPATVIVPLPTPTATATTMPTATPTPAPALVAEIVVDAAGYKFQPLAGFAVSIQESVAKLTGTAPDLPVAPSIVMDAGPNAAFGMRAGQTLEDVLAQYADVLVRQGDVAVGPATAQRVAGQEAIGAPLTGEEAGQPIAGRIVVAQPDEN
;
A
#
# COMPACT_ATOMS: atom_id res chain seq x y z
N MET A 1 61.86 -59.12 -18.52
CA MET A 1 61.47 -57.80 -19.07
C MET A 1 60.33 -57.11 -18.28
N GLN A 2 59.99 -57.55 -17.06
CA GLN A 2 58.90 -56.99 -16.24
C GLN A 2 59.39 -55.96 -15.19
N SER A 3 60.68 -56.00 -14.83
CA SER A 3 61.30 -55.13 -13.82
C SER A 3 61.42 -53.66 -14.27
N SER A 4 61.66 -53.41 -15.55
CA SER A 4 61.80 -52.05 -16.10
C SER A 4 60.47 -51.28 -16.07
N PHE A 5 59.36 -51.96 -16.35
CA PHE A 5 58.03 -51.36 -16.41
C PHE A 5 57.52 -50.94 -15.03
N TYR A 6 57.72 -51.78 -14.01
CA TYR A 6 57.42 -51.45 -12.61
C TYR A 6 58.30 -50.31 -12.08
N ARG A 7 59.57 -50.25 -12.46
CA ARG A 7 60.46 -49.14 -12.09
C ARG A 7 60.02 -47.82 -12.72
N ILE A 8 59.65 -47.82 -14.00
CA ILE A 8 59.16 -46.63 -14.70
C ILE A 8 57.82 -46.17 -14.10
N LEU A 9 56.90 -47.11 -13.86
CA LEU A 9 55.59 -46.81 -13.26
C LEU A 9 55.73 -46.29 -11.82
N SER A 10 56.62 -46.89 -11.03
CA SER A 10 56.90 -46.43 -9.67
C SER A 10 57.48 -45.02 -9.69
N VAL A 11 58.50 -44.73 -10.51
CA VAL A 11 59.09 -43.38 -10.65
C VAL A 11 58.06 -42.35 -11.11
N ALA A 12 57.17 -42.71 -12.04
CA ALA A 12 56.11 -41.82 -12.50
C ALA A 12 55.12 -41.48 -11.37
N ILE A 13 54.74 -42.48 -10.55
CA ILE A 13 53.86 -42.27 -9.40
C ILE A 13 54.56 -41.43 -8.31
N THR A 14 55.83 -41.66 -8.03
CA THR A 14 56.57 -40.84 -7.05
C THR A 14 56.69 -39.40 -7.51
N LEU A 15 56.98 -39.16 -8.79
CA LEU A 15 57.04 -37.80 -9.36
C LEU A 15 55.67 -37.10 -9.29
N LEU A 16 54.59 -37.82 -9.57
CA LEU A 16 53.23 -37.28 -9.47
C LEU A 16 52.86 -36.93 -8.02
N LEU A 17 53.22 -37.77 -7.05
CA LEU A 17 53.01 -37.51 -5.63
C LEU A 17 53.85 -36.33 -5.12
N VAL A 18 55.10 -36.20 -5.55
CA VAL A 18 55.98 -35.07 -5.19
C VAL A 18 55.46 -33.76 -5.78
N ALA A 19 54.98 -33.78 -7.04
CA ALA A 19 54.36 -32.62 -7.66
C ALA A 19 53.06 -32.21 -6.96
N ALA A 20 52.21 -33.17 -6.59
CA ALA A 20 51.00 -32.92 -5.82
C ALA A 20 51.29 -32.36 -4.43
N LEU A 21 52.31 -32.88 -3.74
CA LEU A 21 52.76 -32.38 -2.44
C LEU A 21 53.31 -30.94 -2.54
N GLY A 22 54.10 -30.66 -3.58
CA GLY A 22 54.61 -29.32 -3.86
C GLY A 22 53.48 -28.32 -4.14
N ALA A 23 52.47 -28.72 -4.94
CA ALA A 23 51.29 -27.90 -5.19
C ALA A 23 50.48 -27.64 -3.91
N LEU A 24 50.33 -28.65 -3.05
CA LEU A 24 49.62 -28.53 -1.78
C LEU A 24 50.34 -27.60 -0.79
N LEU A 25 51.68 -27.67 -0.74
CA LEU A 25 52.54 -26.79 0.06
C LEU A 25 52.47 -25.34 -0.42
N ILE A 26 52.52 -25.09 -1.73
CA ILE A 26 52.37 -23.75 -2.29
C ILE A 26 50.97 -23.19 -1.99
N LEU A 27 49.94 -24.03 -2.06
CA LEU A 27 48.56 -23.64 -1.73
C LEU A 27 48.39 -23.31 -0.24
N THR A 28 49.01 -24.09 0.65
CA THR A 28 48.95 -23.84 2.10
C THR A 28 49.78 -22.62 2.52
N LEU A 29 50.94 -22.38 1.91
CA LEU A 29 51.76 -21.19 2.14
C LEU A 29 51.09 -19.91 1.62
N ARG A 30 50.38 -19.96 0.48
CA ARG A 30 49.57 -18.82 -0.01
C ARG A 30 48.31 -18.55 0.82
N SER A 31 47.85 -19.53 1.59
CA SER A 31 46.63 -19.43 2.38
C SER A 31 46.88 -19.06 3.85
N GLN A 32 48.11 -18.72 4.24
CA GLN A 32 48.34 -18.12 5.56
C GLN A 32 47.76 -16.70 5.54
N PRO A 33 46.69 -16.41 6.30
CA PRO A 33 46.21 -15.05 6.40
C PRO A 33 47.25 -14.24 7.17
N ALA A 34 47.76 -13.17 6.56
CA ALA A 34 48.52 -12.17 7.28
C ALA A 34 47.63 -11.65 8.42
N THR A 35 48.01 -11.90 9.67
CA THR A 35 47.30 -11.37 10.83
C THR A 35 47.64 -9.89 10.92
N VAL A 36 46.82 -9.05 10.28
CA VAL A 36 46.84 -7.61 10.50
C VAL A 36 46.07 -7.36 11.79
N ILE A 37 46.78 -7.04 12.86
CA ILE A 37 46.16 -6.48 14.06
C ILE A 37 45.75 -5.06 13.71
N VAL A 38 44.51 -4.89 13.23
CA VAL A 38 43.88 -3.58 13.12
C VAL A 38 43.51 -3.18 14.56
N PRO A 39 44.00 -2.05 15.10
CA PRO A 39 43.51 -1.56 16.38
C PRO A 39 41.99 -1.44 16.30
N LEU A 40 41.29 -2.03 17.27
CA LEU A 40 39.83 -1.98 17.36
C LEU A 40 39.41 -0.50 17.22
N PRO A 41 38.67 -0.11 16.17
CA PRO A 41 38.12 1.23 16.14
C PRO A 41 37.26 1.35 17.38
N THR A 42 37.60 2.29 18.26
CA THR A 42 36.67 2.77 19.29
C THR A 42 35.32 2.92 18.61
N PRO A 43 34.22 2.37 19.15
CA PRO A 43 32.91 2.56 18.55
C PRO A 43 32.64 4.06 18.55
N THR A 44 32.91 4.72 17.44
CA THR A 44 32.25 5.97 17.11
C THR A 44 30.80 5.55 17.02
N ALA A 45 29.99 5.99 17.99
CA ALA A 45 28.56 5.91 17.88
C ALA A 45 28.20 6.62 16.57
N THR A 46 28.05 5.85 15.49
CA THR A 46 27.32 6.29 14.32
C THR A 46 25.92 6.47 14.88
N ALA A 47 25.58 7.72 15.20
CA ALA A 47 24.20 8.10 15.43
C ALA A 47 23.46 7.66 14.17
N THR A 48 22.76 6.52 14.27
CA THR A 48 21.75 6.18 13.29
C THR A 48 20.76 7.32 13.42
N THR A 49 20.84 8.31 12.54
CA THR A 49 19.78 9.28 12.36
C THR A 49 18.62 8.45 11.83
N MET A 50 17.83 7.90 12.75
CA MET A 50 16.49 7.44 12.42
C MET A 50 15.88 8.60 11.65
N PRO A 51 15.42 8.41 10.40
CA PRO A 51 14.70 9.47 9.71
C PRO A 51 13.59 9.86 10.67
N THR A 52 13.71 11.07 11.22
CA THR A 52 12.67 11.60 12.07
C THR A 52 11.47 11.64 11.15
N ALA A 53 10.43 10.87 11.47
CA ALA A 53 9.19 10.91 10.71
C ALA A 53 8.75 12.37 10.73
N THR A 54 8.96 13.06 9.62
CA THR A 54 8.48 14.43 9.47
C THR A 54 6.97 14.31 9.66
N PRO A 55 6.39 14.98 10.68
CA PRO A 55 4.95 14.89 10.89
C PRO A 55 4.30 15.41 9.61
N THR A 56 3.53 14.54 8.94
CA THR A 56 2.69 14.97 7.82
C THR A 56 1.80 16.09 8.36
N PRO A 57 1.87 17.31 7.81
CA PRO A 57 1.04 18.41 8.27
C PRO A 57 -0.42 17.96 8.28
N ALA A 58 -1.15 18.29 9.35
CA ALA A 58 -2.57 18.03 9.38
C ALA A 58 -3.20 18.72 8.16
N PRO A 59 -4.09 18.04 7.43
CA PRO A 59 -4.75 18.64 6.29
C PRO A 59 -5.42 19.96 6.69
N ALA A 60 -5.19 21.02 5.92
CA ALA A 60 -5.83 22.30 6.14
C ALA A 60 -7.32 22.18 5.78
N LEU A 61 -8.18 22.29 6.79
CA LEU A 61 -9.63 22.33 6.64
C LEU A 61 -10.08 23.77 6.35
N VAL A 62 -11.08 23.90 5.49
CA VAL A 62 -11.73 25.19 5.20
C VAL A 62 -12.97 25.35 6.10
N ALA A 63 -13.70 26.44 5.92
CA ALA A 63 -14.92 26.74 6.68
C ALA A 63 -15.93 25.60 6.64
N GLU A 64 -16.62 25.39 7.76
CA GLU A 64 -17.70 24.41 7.88
C GLU A 64 -18.86 24.78 6.93
N ILE A 65 -19.35 23.77 6.23
CA ILE A 65 -20.50 23.85 5.34
C ILE A 65 -21.62 23.03 5.95
N VAL A 66 -22.81 23.63 6.02
CA VAL A 66 -24.03 22.99 6.50
C VAL A 66 -24.94 22.69 5.31
N VAL A 67 -25.43 21.45 5.22
CA VAL A 67 -26.39 21.01 4.20
C VAL A 67 -27.72 20.73 4.90
N ASP A 68 -28.51 21.78 5.10
CA ASP A 68 -29.75 21.72 5.90
C ASP A 68 -30.75 20.69 5.35
N ALA A 69 -30.86 20.56 4.03
CA ALA A 69 -31.77 19.61 3.38
C ALA A 69 -31.47 18.15 3.72
N ALA A 70 -30.24 17.84 4.10
CA ALA A 70 -29.77 16.50 4.43
C ALA A 70 -29.36 16.32 5.90
N GLY A 71 -29.43 17.38 6.70
CA GLY A 71 -29.15 17.34 8.13
C GLY A 71 -27.69 17.05 8.50
N TYR A 72 -26.73 17.28 7.60
CA TYR A 72 -25.30 17.08 7.88
C TYR A 72 -24.48 18.34 7.68
N LYS A 73 -23.28 18.34 8.27
CA LYS A 73 -22.27 19.37 8.10
C LYS A 73 -20.90 18.75 7.93
N PHE A 74 -20.03 19.42 7.19
CA PHE A 74 -18.68 18.93 6.93
C PHE A 74 -17.70 20.09 6.75
N GLN A 75 -16.42 19.81 6.91
CA GLN A 75 -15.33 20.75 6.64
C GLN A 75 -14.52 20.20 5.47
N PRO A 76 -14.58 20.83 4.28
CA PRO A 76 -13.83 20.37 3.13
C PRO A 76 -12.33 20.60 3.33
N LEU A 77 -11.54 19.80 2.62
CA LEU A 77 -10.09 20.00 2.48
C LEU A 77 -9.81 21.19 1.56
N ALA A 78 -8.75 21.94 1.83
CA ALA A 78 -8.24 22.92 0.87
C ALA A 78 -7.90 22.24 -0.47
N GLY A 79 -8.19 22.90 -1.60
CA GLY A 79 -7.97 22.35 -2.93
C GLY A 79 -9.14 21.53 -3.50
N PHE A 80 -10.31 21.57 -2.86
CA PHE A 80 -11.56 21.05 -3.43
C PHE A 80 -12.57 22.19 -3.64
N ALA A 81 -13.17 22.23 -4.83
CA ALA A 81 -14.35 23.04 -5.11
C ALA A 81 -15.59 22.26 -4.66
N VAL A 82 -16.51 22.93 -3.97
CA VAL A 82 -17.74 22.32 -3.42
C VAL A 82 -18.95 22.81 -4.21
N SER A 83 -19.77 21.87 -4.67
CA SER A 83 -21.09 22.15 -5.25
C SER A 83 -22.15 21.37 -4.46
N ILE A 84 -23.24 22.04 -4.08
CA ILE A 84 -24.34 21.44 -3.32
C ILE A 84 -25.60 21.50 -4.17
N GLN A 85 -26.28 20.37 -4.32
CA GLN A 85 -27.59 20.25 -4.94
C GLN A 85 -28.50 19.47 -4.02
N GLU A 86 -29.49 20.14 -3.44
CA GLU A 86 -30.42 19.55 -2.47
C GLU A 86 -29.70 18.83 -1.32
N SER A 87 -29.74 17.50 -1.26
CA SER A 87 -29.07 16.68 -0.24
C SER A 87 -27.62 16.31 -0.57
N VAL A 88 -27.19 16.54 -1.81
CA VAL A 88 -25.94 16.03 -2.34
C VAL A 88 -24.88 17.11 -2.35
N ALA A 89 -23.76 16.86 -1.68
CA ALA A 89 -22.55 17.67 -1.79
C ALA A 89 -21.50 16.93 -2.63
N LYS A 90 -21.06 17.55 -3.72
CA LYS A 90 -19.96 17.08 -4.55
C LYS A 90 -18.74 17.98 -4.37
N LEU A 91 -17.63 17.39 -3.94
CA LEU A 91 -16.33 18.02 -3.85
C LEU A 91 -15.49 17.56 -5.03
N THR A 92 -14.91 18.48 -5.78
CA THR A 92 -14.05 18.18 -6.94
C THR A 92 -12.69 18.80 -6.73
N GLY A 93 -11.63 17.99 -6.81
CA GLY A 93 -10.26 18.47 -6.68
C GLY A 93 -9.93 19.50 -7.74
N THR A 94 -9.31 20.61 -7.35
CA THR A 94 -8.97 21.73 -8.25
C THR A 94 -7.55 21.65 -8.79
N ALA A 95 -6.83 20.55 -8.53
CA ALA A 95 -5.47 20.35 -9.00
C ALA A 95 -5.47 20.19 -10.54
N PRO A 96 -4.78 21.05 -11.29
CA PRO A 96 -4.83 21.04 -12.76
C PRO A 96 -4.06 19.87 -13.39
N ASP A 97 -3.24 19.16 -12.61
CA ASP A 97 -2.27 18.20 -13.14
C ASP A 97 -2.80 16.75 -13.24
N LEU A 98 -4.07 16.52 -12.90
CA LEU A 98 -4.68 15.19 -12.97
C LEU A 98 -5.58 15.07 -14.22
N PRO A 99 -5.44 13.98 -15.01
CA PRO A 99 -6.28 13.75 -16.19
C PRO A 99 -7.75 13.56 -15.82
N VAL A 100 -8.04 13.05 -14.63
CA VAL A 100 -9.37 12.97 -14.03
C VAL A 100 -9.28 13.58 -12.63
N ALA A 101 -10.08 14.60 -12.37
CA ALA A 101 -10.09 15.28 -11.06
C ALA A 101 -10.69 14.35 -10.00
N PRO A 102 -10.05 14.19 -8.82
CA PRO A 102 -10.61 13.38 -7.76
C PRO A 102 -11.90 14.02 -7.27
N SER A 103 -12.91 13.19 -6.99
CA SER A 103 -14.19 13.69 -6.48
C SER A 103 -14.65 12.90 -5.26
N ILE A 104 -15.36 13.60 -4.38
CA ILE A 104 -16.04 13.03 -3.23
C ILE A 104 -17.50 13.46 -3.35
N VAL A 105 -18.41 12.50 -3.36
CA VAL A 105 -19.84 12.75 -3.34
C VAL A 105 -20.37 12.29 -2.00
N MET A 106 -21.10 13.18 -1.33
CA MET A 106 -21.79 12.90 -0.07
C MET A 106 -23.27 13.12 -0.31
N ASP A 107 -24.07 12.13 0.06
CA ASP A 107 -25.52 12.19 0.04
C ASP A 107 -26.03 11.59 1.35
N ALA A 108 -27.02 12.23 1.94
CA ALA A 108 -27.61 11.84 3.21
C ALA A 108 -29.03 12.38 3.31
N GLY A 109 -29.80 11.80 4.21
CA GLY A 109 -31.22 12.08 4.31
C GLY A 109 -31.96 10.96 5.05
N PRO A 110 -33.29 11.06 5.15
CA PRO A 110 -34.09 10.07 5.85
C PRO A 110 -34.07 8.73 5.12
N ASN A 111 -34.22 7.64 5.86
CA ASN A 111 -34.22 6.27 5.33
C ASN A 111 -35.16 6.08 4.11
N ALA A 112 -36.31 6.77 4.12
CA ALA A 112 -37.27 6.75 3.03
C ALA A 112 -36.71 7.32 1.71
N ALA A 113 -35.82 8.32 1.75
CA ALA A 113 -35.20 8.90 0.55
C ALA A 113 -34.30 7.90 -0.17
N PHE A 114 -33.72 6.95 0.58
CA PHE A 114 -32.89 5.87 0.06
C PHE A 114 -33.68 4.56 -0.17
N GLY A 115 -35.00 4.58 0.01
CA GLY A 115 -35.85 3.40 -0.10
C GLY A 115 -35.54 2.32 0.94
N MET A 116 -34.93 2.69 2.06
CA MET A 116 -34.55 1.74 3.11
C MET A 116 -35.77 1.25 3.89
N ARG A 117 -35.78 -0.06 4.18
CA ARG A 117 -36.82 -0.70 5.00
C ARG A 117 -36.39 -0.74 6.47
N ALA A 118 -37.37 -0.76 7.38
CA ALA A 118 -37.09 -0.96 8.80
C ALA A 118 -36.34 -2.29 9.02
N GLY A 119 -35.21 -2.24 9.74
CA GLY A 119 -34.39 -3.41 10.05
C GLY A 119 -33.45 -3.88 8.94
N GLN A 120 -33.29 -3.13 7.84
CA GLN A 120 -32.23 -3.42 6.87
C GLN A 120 -30.84 -3.22 7.50
N THR A 121 -29.92 -4.12 7.16
CA THR A 121 -28.53 -4.01 7.59
C THR A 121 -27.75 -3.05 6.69
N LEU A 122 -26.62 -2.51 7.18
CA LEU A 122 -25.75 -1.64 6.38
C LEU A 122 -25.18 -2.40 5.17
N GLU A 123 -24.93 -3.70 5.32
CA GLU A 123 -24.53 -4.62 4.25
C GLU A 123 -25.57 -4.67 3.13
N ASP A 124 -26.85 -4.81 3.47
CA ASP A 124 -27.95 -4.85 2.49
C ASP A 124 -28.08 -3.53 1.75
N VAL A 125 -27.93 -2.40 2.47
CA VAL A 125 -27.98 -1.06 1.88
C VAL A 125 -26.82 -0.84 0.92
N LEU A 126 -25.60 -1.20 1.33
CA LEU A 126 -24.42 -1.14 0.47
C LEU A 126 -24.59 -2.03 -0.76
N ALA A 127 -25.10 -3.25 -0.61
CA ALA A 127 -25.33 -4.17 -1.72
C ALA A 127 -26.37 -3.63 -2.71
N GLN A 128 -27.44 -3.02 -2.22
CA GLN A 128 -28.46 -2.38 -3.06
C GLN A 128 -27.88 -1.21 -3.86
N TYR A 129 -27.06 -0.37 -3.23
CA TYR A 129 -26.41 0.76 -3.92
C TYR A 129 -25.33 0.30 -4.91
N ALA A 130 -24.57 -0.73 -4.53
CA ALA A 130 -23.58 -1.37 -5.38
C ALA A 130 -24.22 -1.96 -6.66
N ASP A 131 -25.38 -2.62 -6.55
CA ASP A 131 -26.10 -3.17 -7.70
C ASP A 131 -26.51 -2.07 -8.69
N VAL A 132 -26.92 -0.90 -8.20
CA VAL A 132 -27.23 0.26 -9.05
C VAL A 132 -25.98 0.73 -9.80
N LEU A 133 -24.84 0.87 -9.11
CA LEU A 133 -23.57 1.30 -9.73
C LEU A 133 -23.07 0.29 -10.77
N VAL A 134 -23.16 -1.01 -10.49
CA VAL A 134 -22.75 -2.06 -11.42
C VAL A 134 -23.66 -2.09 -12.65
N ARG A 135 -24.97 -1.91 -12.49
CA ARG A 135 -25.92 -1.86 -13.61
C ARG A 135 -25.73 -0.66 -14.52
N GLN A 136 -25.21 0.45 -13.99
CA GLN A 136 -24.85 1.62 -14.78
C GLN A 136 -23.63 1.38 -15.68
N GLY A 137 -22.89 0.28 -15.44
CA GLY A 137 -21.95 -0.30 -16.41
C GLY A 137 -20.50 0.16 -16.28
N ASP A 138 -20.20 1.12 -15.40
CA ASP A 138 -18.90 1.80 -15.38
C ASP A 138 -17.98 1.36 -14.24
N VAL A 139 -18.49 0.55 -13.29
CA VAL A 139 -17.77 0.27 -12.03
C VAL A 139 -17.98 -1.16 -11.54
N ALA A 140 -16.89 -1.83 -11.17
CA ALA A 140 -16.85 -3.06 -10.41
C ALA A 140 -16.69 -2.76 -8.91
N VAL A 141 -17.45 -3.47 -8.09
CA VAL A 141 -17.48 -3.31 -6.63
C VAL A 141 -16.76 -4.50 -5.99
N GLY A 142 -15.75 -4.20 -5.17
CA GLY A 142 -15.01 -5.22 -4.43
C GLY A 142 -15.71 -5.65 -3.13
N PRO A 143 -15.01 -6.44 -2.28
CA PRO A 143 -15.62 -6.95 -1.04
C PRO A 143 -15.92 -5.83 -0.04
N ALA A 144 -17.05 -5.98 0.64
CA ALA A 144 -17.45 -5.07 1.71
C ALA A 144 -16.59 -5.28 2.97
N THR A 145 -16.25 -4.19 3.64
CA THR A 145 -15.42 -4.16 4.85
C THR A 145 -16.02 -3.23 5.89
N ALA A 146 -16.10 -3.71 7.12
CA ALA A 146 -16.52 -2.90 8.26
C ALA A 146 -15.46 -1.83 8.57
N GLN A 147 -15.92 -0.63 8.88
CA GLN A 147 -15.09 0.53 9.22
C GLN A 147 -15.85 1.49 10.14
N ARG A 148 -15.21 2.61 10.50
CA ARG A 148 -15.88 3.68 11.25
C ARG A 148 -15.75 5.02 10.56
N VAL A 149 -16.84 5.78 10.54
CA VAL A 149 -16.90 7.15 10.03
C VAL A 149 -17.34 8.05 11.17
N ALA A 150 -16.50 8.99 11.59
CA ALA A 150 -16.77 9.89 12.72
C ALA A 150 -17.20 9.14 14.02
N GLY A 151 -16.66 7.94 14.24
CA GLY A 151 -16.99 7.10 15.40
C GLY A 151 -18.18 6.15 15.18
N GLN A 152 -18.97 6.36 14.12
CA GLN A 152 -20.15 5.56 13.77
C GLN A 152 -19.80 4.32 12.97
N GLU A 153 -20.63 3.28 13.12
CA GLU A 153 -20.52 2.06 12.33
C GLU A 153 -20.79 2.37 10.86
N ALA A 154 -19.91 1.84 10.02
CA ALA A 154 -19.98 2.03 8.58
C ALA A 154 -19.47 0.79 7.86
N ILE A 155 -19.95 0.61 6.65
CA ILE A 155 -19.45 -0.42 5.74
C ILE A 155 -19.01 0.24 4.45
N GLY A 156 -17.90 -0.22 3.88
CA GLY A 156 -17.44 0.28 2.59
C GLY A 156 -16.86 -0.80 1.71
N ALA A 157 -16.91 -0.54 0.41
CA ALA A 157 -16.34 -1.39 -0.61
C ALA A 157 -15.47 -0.57 -1.56
N PRO A 158 -14.32 -1.11 -2.01
CA PRO A 158 -13.53 -0.48 -3.05
C PRO A 158 -14.28 -0.55 -4.38
N LEU A 159 -14.08 0.49 -5.18
CA LEU A 159 -14.64 0.62 -6.53
C LEU A 159 -13.48 0.67 -7.52
N THR A 160 -13.61 -0.06 -8.63
CA THR A 160 -12.68 0.02 -9.75
C THR A 160 -13.46 0.11 -11.04
N GLY A 161 -13.05 0.97 -11.96
CA GLY A 161 -13.79 1.18 -13.20
C GLY A 161 -12.92 1.84 -14.27
N GLU A 162 -13.58 2.33 -15.31
CA GLU A 162 -12.96 3.09 -16.38
C GLU A 162 -13.77 4.37 -16.64
N GLU A 163 -13.13 5.53 -16.63
CA GLU A 163 -13.75 6.81 -16.97
C GLU A 163 -12.92 7.47 -18.08
N ALA A 164 -13.57 7.81 -19.19
CA ALA A 164 -12.92 8.42 -20.36
C ALA A 164 -11.66 7.67 -20.86
N GLY A 165 -11.67 6.33 -20.80
CA GLY A 165 -10.53 5.51 -21.22
C GLY A 165 -9.42 5.36 -20.18
N GLN A 166 -9.60 5.89 -18.97
CA GLN A 166 -8.62 5.83 -17.88
C GLN A 166 -9.13 4.96 -16.74
N PRO A 167 -8.28 4.10 -16.14
CA PRO A 167 -8.67 3.33 -14.97
C PRO A 167 -8.95 4.28 -13.80
N ILE A 168 -10.12 4.13 -13.19
CA ILE A 168 -10.49 4.84 -11.97
C ILE A 168 -10.53 3.89 -10.79
N ALA A 169 -10.16 4.39 -9.62
CA ALA A 169 -10.27 3.71 -8.35
C ALA A 169 -10.96 4.62 -7.35
N GLY A 170 -11.87 4.05 -6.57
CA GLY A 170 -12.65 4.77 -5.59
C GLY A 170 -13.08 3.88 -4.44
N ARG A 171 -13.98 4.40 -3.62
CA ARG A 171 -14.68 3.64 -2.58
C ARG A 171 -16.08 4.20 -2.41
N ILE A 172 -16.99 3.32 -2.07
CA ILE A 172 -18.30 3.69 -1.53
C ILE A 172 -18.33 3.36 -0.05
N VAL A 173 -18.96 4.22 0.74
CA VAL A 173 -19.12 4.05 2.18
C VAL A 173 -20.54 4.40 2.56
N VAL A 174 -21.19 3.51 3.31
CA VAL A 174 -22.51 3.74 3.91
C VAL A 174 -22.31 3.71 5.42
N ALA A 175 -22.86 4.71 6.11
CA ALA A 175 -22.80 4.83 7.56
C ALA A 175 -24.19 5.16 8.10
N GLN A 176 -24.49 4.65 9.29
CA GLN A 176 -25.68 5.06 10.02
C GLN A 176 -25.28 6.15 11.02
N PRO A 177 -25.87 7.36 10.95
CA PRO A 177 -25.68 8.35 12.00
C PRO A 177 -26.38 7.90 13.29
N ASP A 178 -25.93 8.42 14.44
CA ASP A 178 -26.64 8.22 15.71
C ASP A 178 -28.09 8.72 15.60
N GLU A 179 -29.02 8.00 16.24
CA GLU A 179 -30.36 8.52 16.49
C GLU A 179 -30.25 9.72 17.45
N ASN A 180 -30.22 10.93 16.90
CA ASN A 180 -30.37 12.18 17.67
C ASN A 180 -31.81 12.68 17.61
#